data_AF-A0A7Z9RWM5-F1
#
_entry.id   AF-A0A7Z9RWM5-F1
#
_cell.length_a   1.000
_cell.length_b   1.000
_cell.length_c   1.000
_cell.angle_alpha   90.00
_cell.angle_beta   90.00
_cell.angle_gamma   90.00
#
_symmetry.space_group_name_H-M   'P 1'
#
loop_
_entity.id
_entity.type
_entity.pdbx_description
1 polymer ?
#
loop_
_entity_poly.entity_id
_entity_poly.type
_entity_poly.pdbx_seq_one_letter_code
_entity_poly.pdbx_strand_id
1 'polypeptide(L)'
;DMAAVIAGTKYRGQFEERLKAVMSEIQQAQTVILFIDEMHTLVGAGAAEGAIDASNMLKPALARGELQCIGASTLNEYRKYIEKDGALERRFQPVIVDPPVVEETVEILRGLRGHYEDHHRIVLPDDTLEHAAKLADRYITDRFLPDKAIDVIDEAGARARIASQVPPPEVEGLKDQLAEIGQRKEAAIGDQDFERAAELRDEEREFSKLIRARQKAWEEERKQHRPEISPDDVAFIVSRWTGIPVTRIGQTESDRLVHMEDDLHKRIVGQQDAIEAVSRAIRRSRAGLKDPRRPIGSFIFSGPTGVGKTELARALAEFLFADSEALIRVDMSEYMEKFSVSRLIGAPPGYVGYEDSGALTKADCVMSIESPSFR
;
A
#
# COMPACT_ATOMS: atom_id res chain seq x y z
N ASP A 1 -17.56 10.28 -18.13
CA ASP A 1 -16.15 10.44 -17.78
C ASP A 1 -15.73 11.89 -18.03
N MET A 2 -15.26 12.57 -17.00
CA MET A 2 -14.81 13.97 -17.06
C MET A 2 -13.56 14.15 -17.93
N ALA A 3 -12.69 13.13 -17.99
CA ALA A 3 -11.51 13.16 -18.84
C ALA A 3 -11.89 13.32 -20.32
N ALA A 4 -13.01 12.71 -20.75
CA ALA A 4 -13.53 12.84 -22.11
C ALA A 4 -14.05 14.25 -22.43
N VAL A 5 -14.59 14.96 -21.43
CA VAL A 5 -15.08 16.34 -21.60
C VAL A 5 -13.90 17.30 -21.80
N ILE A 6 -12.79 17.07 -21.09
CA ILE A 6 -11.56 17.85 -21.17
C ILE A 6 -10.75 17.49 -22.43
N ALA A 7 -10.78 16.24 -22.87
CA ALA A 7 -10.02 15.76 -24.03
C ALA A 7 -10.30 16.57 -25.31
N GLY A 8 -9.25 17.16 -25.87
CA GLY A 8 -9.35 17.98 -27.09
C GLY A 8 -9.86 19.40 -26.87
N THR A 9 -10.06 19.84 -25.63
CA THR A 9 -10.26 21.26 -25.31
C THR A 9 -8.90 21.94 -25.16
N LYS A 10 -8.66 23.04 -25.89
CA LYS A 10 -7.44 23.87 -25.76
C LYS A 10 -7.67 25.08 -24.85
N TYR A 11 -8.93 25.47 -24.69
CA TYR A 11 -9.31 26.70 -24.00
C TYR A 11 -10.48 26.42 -23.07
N ARG A 12 -10.49 27.12 -21.92
CA ARG A 12 -11.55 27.06 -20.91
C ARG A 12 -12.96 27.22 -21.50
N GLY A 13 -13.14 28.14 -22.45
CA GLY A 13 -14.45 28.36 -23.09
C GLY A 13 -14.99 27.15 -23.87
N GLN A 14 -14.12 26.32 -24.45
CA GLN A 14 -14.54 25.10 -25.16
C GLN A 14 -15.05 24.03 -24.20
N PHE A 15 -14.45 23.95 -23.02
CA PHE A 15 -14.94 23.08 -21.95
C PHE A 15 -16.30 23.56 -21.42
N GLU A 16 -16.45 24.85 -21.15
CA GLU A 16 -17.73 25.43 -20.71
C GLU A 16 -18.84 25.21 -21.75
N GLU A 17 -18.54 25.38 -23.05
CA GLU A 17 -19.50 25.12 -24.12
C GLU A 17 -19.95 23.65 -24.17
N ARG A 18 -19.02 22.70 -24.02
CA ARG A 18 -19.34 21.26 -23.93
C ARG A 18 -20.17 20.94 -22.70
N LEU A 19 -19.81 21.49 -21.54
CA LEU A 19 -20.57 21.28 -20.31
C LEU A 19 -22.00 21.82 -20.47
N LYS A 20 -22.16 22.97 -21.13
CA LYS A 20 -23.46 23.57 -21.42
C LYS A 20 -24.30 22.69 -22.36
N ALA A 21 -23.68 22.10 -23.38
CA ALA A 21 -24.36 21.16 -24.28
C ALA A 21 -24.87 19.93 -23.51
N VAL A 22 -24.02 19.32 -22.68
CA VAL A 22 -24.40 18.19 -21.81
C VAL A 22 -25.55 18.58 -20.88
N MET A 23 -25.49 19.76 -20.24
CA MET A 23 -26.56 20.24 -19.36
C MET A 23 -27.89 20.46 -20.11
N SER A 24 -27.85 20.99 -21.33
CA SER A 24 -29.04 21.17 -22.16
C SER A 24 -29.67 19.84 -22.56
N GLU A 25 -28.87 18.82 -22.82
CA GLU A 25 -29.35 17.47 -23.13
C GLU A 25 -30.01 16.81 -21.91
N ILE A 26 -29.39 16.94 -20.73
CA ILE A 26 -29.96 16.45 -19.46
C ILE A 26 -31.31 17.11 -19.16
N GLN A 27 -31.42 18.43 -19.36
CA GLN A 27 -32.68 19.15 -19.17
C GLN A 27 -33.81 18.65 -20.08
N GLN A 28 -33.50 18.21 -21.30
CA GLN A 28 -34.50 17.70 -22.24
C GLN A 28 -34.92 16.26 -21.91
N ALA A 29 -34.00 15.44 -21.39
CA ALA A 29 -34.24 14.03 -21.15
C ALA A 29 -35.14 13.74 -19.92
N GLN A 30 -35.20 14.66 -18.94
CA GLN A 30 -36.04 14.64 -17.71
C GLN A 30 -35.98 13.40 -16.79
N THR A 31 -35.44 12.26 -17.21
CA THR A 31 -35.32 11.01 -16.44
C THR A 31 -33.88 10.48 -16.45
N VAL A 32 -32.91 11.36 -16.18
CA VAL A 32 -31.48 10.99 -16.13
C VAL A 32 -30.93 11.30 -14.75
N ILE A 33 -30.28 10.30 -14.14
CA ILE A 33 -29.49 10.48 -12.93
C ILE A 33 -28.02 10.50 -13.36
N LEU A 34 -27.35 11.63 -13.14
CA LEU A 34 -25.94 11.79 -13.48
C LEU A 34 -25.06 11.28 -12.33
N PHE A 35 -24.10 10.40 -12.62
CA PHE A 35 -23.03 10.08 -11.66
C PHE A 35 -21.80 10.96 -11.94
N ILE A 36 -21.29 11.60 -10.89
CA ILE A 36 -20.10 12.43 -10.93
C ILE A 36 -19.10 11.85 -9.94
N ASP A 37 -18.08 11.18 -10.45
CA ASP A 37 -16.94 10.81 -9.63
C ASP A 37 -16.10 12.05 -9.29
N GLU A 38 -15.47 12.06 -8.12
CA GLU A 38 -14.64 13.17 -7.64
C GLU A 38 -15.31 14.55 -7.81
N MET A 39 -16.55 14.69 -7.34
CA MET A 39 -17.40 15.87 -7.56
C MET A 39 -16.75 17.20 -7.13
N HIS A 40 -15.83 17.17 -6.17
CA HIS A 40 -15.09 18.35 -5.73
C HIS A 40 -14.26 19.00 -6.85
N THR A 41 -13.84 18.22 -7.86
CA THR A 41 -13.10 18.73 -9.04
C THR A 41 -13.90 19.76 -9.84
N LEU A 42 -15.23 19.62 -9.87
CA LEU A 42 -16.14 20.55 -10.55
C LEU A 42 -16.47 21.80 -9.73
N VAL A 43 -16.31 21.71 -8.41
CA VAL A 43 -16.88 22.66 -7.44
C VAL A 43 -15.84 23.58 -6.78
N GLY A 44 -14.54 23.24 -6.80
CA GLY A 44 -13.62 23.97 -5.94
C GLY A 44 -12.13 23.86 -6.19
N ALA A 45 -11.65 23.33 -7.32
CA ALA A 45 -10.21 23.22 -7.56
C ALA A 45 -9.48 24.55 -7.88
N GLY A 46 -10.10 25.71 -7.65
CA GLY A 46 -9.54 27.05 -7.93
C GLY A 46 -8.31 27.48 -7.11
N ALA A 47 -7.58 26.54 -6.48
CA ALA A 47 -6.32 26.81 -5.78
C ALA A 47 -5.07 26.56 -6.63
N ALA A 48 -5.18 25.81 -7.74
CA ALA A 48 -4.11 25.66 -8.72
C ALA A 48 -4.40 26.56 -9.94
N GLU A 49 -3.43 27.37 -10.37
CA GLU A 49 -3.51 28.13 -11.62
C GLU A 49 -3.85 27.20 -12.80
N GLY A 50 -5.11 27.21 -13.24
CA GLY A 50 -5.58 26.43 -14.40
C GLY A 50 -6.77 25.50 -14.16
N ALA A 51 -7.21 25.30 -12.91
CA ALA A 51 -8.39 24.48 -12.65
C ALA A 51 -9.69 25.16 -13.13
N ILE A 52 -10.55 24.40 -13.80
CA ILE A 52 -11.79 24.91 -14.39
C ILE A 52 -12.92 24.81 -13.35
N ASP A 53 -13.45 25.97 -12.94
CA ASP A 53 -14.59 26.04 -12.02
C ASP A 53 -15.92 25.97 -12.80
N ALA A 54 -16.58 24.81 -12.72
CA ALA A 54 -17.88 24.55 -13.33
C ALA A 54 -19.06 24.85 -12.36
N SER A 55 -18.78 25.27 -11.12
CA SER A 55 -19.79 25.43 -10.07
C SER A 55 -20.90 26.42 -10.46
N ASN A 56 -20.54 27.50 -11.17
CA ASN A 56 -21.48 28.52 -11.61
C ASN A 56 -22.51 28.02 -12.63
N MET A 57 -22.17 26.98 -13.40
CA MET A 57 -23.09 26.37 -14.36
C MET A 57 -24.01 25.34 -13.68
N LEU A 58 -23.48 24.59 -12.71
CA LEU A 58 -24.20 23.53 -12.02
C LEU A 58 -25.18 24.06 -10.97
N LYS A 59 -24.80 25.11 -10.21
CA LYS A 59 -25.62 25.69 -9.13
C LYS A 59 -27.06 26.02 -9.55
N PRO A 60 -27.32 26.70 -10.69
CA PRO A 60 -28.70 27.00 -11.10
C PRO A 60 -29.52 25.75 -11.44
N ALA A 61 -28.90 24.76 -12.09
CA ALA A 61 -29.59 23.52 -12.48
C ALA A 61 -29.90 22.63 -11.26
N LEU A 62 -28.98 22.54 -10.31
CA LEU A 62 -29.21 21.90 -9.00
C LEU A 62 -30.28 22.65 -8.20
N ALA A 63 -30.26 23.98 -8.24
CA ALA A 63 -31.23 24.80 -7.50
C ALA A 63 -32.66 24.64 -8.02
N ARG A 64 -32.84 24.49 -9.33
CA ARG A 64 -34.14 24.27 -9.99
C ARG A 64 -34.59 22.81 -9.98
N GLY A 65 -33.73 21.88 -9.54
CA GLY A 65 -34.02 20.44 -9.58
C GLY A 65 -34.02 19.85 -11.00
N GLU A 66 -33.46 20.57 -11.96
CA GLU A 66 -33.34 20.12 -13.36
C GLU A 66 -32.18 19.13 -13.54
N LEU A 67 -31.18 19.19 -12.64
CA LEU A 67 -30.06 18.27 -12.61
C LEU A 67 -30.20 17.38 -11.38
N GLN A 68 -30.45 16.09 -11.59
CA GLN A 68 -30.37 15.08 -10.55
C GLN A 68 -29.03 14.33 -10.68
N CYS A 69 -28.21 14.36 -9.63
CA CYS A 69 -26.93 13.69 -9.65
C CYS A 69 -26.59 12.97 -8.33
N ILE A 70 -25.72 11.98 -8.45
CA ILE A 70 -25.00 11.33 -7.36
C ILE A 70 -23.54 11.72 -7.53
N GLY A 71 -22.97 12.35 -6.51
CA GLY A 71 -21.56 12.74 -6.52
C GLY A 71 -20.77 11.93 -5.50
N ALA A 72 -19.63 11.39 -5.90
CA ALA A 72 -18.66 10.78 -5.00
C ALA A 72 -17.57 11.80 -4.63
N SER A 73 -17.14 11.81 -3.37
CA SER A 73 -16.03 12.65 -2.88
C SER A 73 -15.51 12.10 -1.56
N THR A 74 -14.27 12.43 -1.20
CA THR A 74 -13.79 12.15 0.15
C THR A 74 -14.40 13.11 1.18
N LEU A 75 -14.43 12.70 2.45
CA LEU A 75 -14.93 13.53 3.55
C LEU A 75 -14.20 14.87 3.64
N ASN A 76 -12.89 14.87 3.41
CA ASN A 76 -12.05 16.06 3.47
C ASN A 76 -12.41 17.08 2.38
N GLU A 77 -12.59 16.61 1.15
CA GLU A 77 -12.98 17.45 0.02
C GLU A 77 -14.41 17.97 0.16
N TYR A 78 -15.34 17.13 0.64
CA TYR A 78 -16.70 17.55 0.93
C TYR A 78 -16.72 18.74 1.90
N ARG A 79 -15.99 18.63 3.03
CA ARG A 79 -15.85 19.72 4.02
C ARG A 79 -15.18 20.96 3.43
N LYS A 80 -14.20 20.77 2.56
CA LYS A 80 -13.40 21.87 1.99
C LYS A 80 -14.18 22.67 0.94
N TYR A 81 -14.94 22.00 0.08
CA TYR A 81 -15.48 22.60 -1.14
C TYR A 81 -17.01 22.64 -1.21
N ILE A 82 -17.72 21.69 -0.58
CA ILE A 82 -19.18 21.56 -0.71
C ILE A 82 -19.88 22.13 0.52
N GLU A 83 -19.45 21.74 1.72
CA GLU A 83 -20.06 22.19 2.98
C GLU A 83 -19.92 23.70 3.20
N LYS A 84 -18.83 24.31 2.71
CA LYS A 84 -18.62 25.76 2.78
C LYS A 84 -19.49 26.55 1.81
N ASP A 85 -20.04 25.90 0.78
CA ASP A 85 -20.86 26.56 -0.23
C ASP A 85 -22.35 26.35 0.09
N GLY A 86 -22.98 27.38 0.67
CA GLY A 86 -24.38 27.30 1.09
C GLY A 86 -25.40 27.06 -0.04
N ALA A 87 -25.03 27.20 -1.32
CA ALA A 87 -25.92 26.82 -2.42
C ALA A 87 -25.88 25.31 -2.69
N LEU A 88 -24.72 24.69 -2.54
CA LEU A 88 -24.50 23.26 -2.78
C LEU A 88 -24.86 22.42 -1.56
N GLU A 89 -24.48 22.86 -0.36
CA GLU A 89 -24.83 22.22 0.91
C GLU A 89 -26.35 22.02 1.03
N ARG A 90 -27.15 23.00 0.60
CA ARG A 90 -28.63 22.93 0.62
C ARG A 90 -29.24 22.03 -0.45
N ARG A 91 -28.44 21.45 -1.33
CA ARG A 91 -28.90 20.64 -2.48
C ARG A 91 -28.34 19.23 -2.48
N PHE A 92 -27.27 18.99 -1.73
CA PHE A 92 -26.75 17.65 -1.48
C PHE A 92 -27.23 17.13 -0.13
N GLN A 93 -27.59 15.85 -0.11
CA GLN A 93 -27.75 15.09 1.12
C GLN A 93 -26.51 14.19 1.25
N PRO A 94 -25.64 14.39 2.25
CA PRO A 94 -24.50 13.52 2.45
C PRO A 94 -24.97 12.13 2.89
N VAL A 95 -24.37 11.11 2.28
CA VAL A 95 -24.47 9.70 2.68
C VAL A 95 -23.05 9.24 2.96
N ILE A 96 -22.77 8.87 4.21
CA ILE A 96 -21.45 8.37 4.61
C ILE A 96 -21.37 6.91 4.21
N VAL A 97 -20.36 6.59 3.39
CA VAL A 97 -20.03 5.21 3.02
C VAL A 97 -18.81 4.83 3.83
N ASP A 98 -19.00 3.92 4.78
CA ASP A 98 -17.92 3.37 5.56
C ASP A 98 -17.14 2.32 4.74
N PRO A 99 -15.84 2.13 5.02
CA PRO A 99 -15.09 1.03 4.42
C PRO A 99 -15.72 -0.33 4.82
N PRO A 100 -15.71 -1.32 3.92
CA PRO A 100 -16.24 -2.65 4.21
C PRO A 100 -15.48 -3.32 5.34
N VAL A 101 -16.18 -4.18 6.09
CA VAL A 101 -15.51 -5.06 7.07
C VAL A 101 -14.71 -6.15 6.35
N VAL A 102 -13.89 -6.88 7.10
CA VAL A 102 -13.04 -7.95 6.55
C VAL A 102 -13.88 -9.00 5.80
N GLU A 103 -15.02 -9.40 6.38
CA GLU A 103 -15.92 -10.39 5.78
C GLU A 103 -16.53 -9.90 4.45
N GLU A 104 -16.98 -8.64 4.40
CA GLU A 104 -17.51 -8.02 3.17
C GLU A 104 -16.41 -7.88 2.12
N THR A 105 -15.18 -7.57 2.54
CA THR A 105 -14.03 -7.48 1.65
C THR A 105 -13.71 -8.83 1.00
N VAL A 106 -13.81 -9.93 1.76
CA VAL A 106 -13.60 -11.27 1.21
C VAL A 106 -14.64 -11.57 0.11
N GLU A 107 -15.90 -11.17 0.28
CA GLU A 107 -16.93 -11.33 -0.76
C GLU A 107 -16.62 -10.49 -2.01
N ILE A 108 -16.16 -9.24 -1.83
CA ILE A 108 -15.71 -8.39 -2.95
C ILE A 108 -14.55 -9.07 -3.70
N LEU A 109 -13.55 -9.59 -2.97
CA LEU A 109 -12.41 -10.30 -3.56
C LEU A 109 -12.84 -11.57 -4.30
N ARG A 110 -13.81 -12.33 -3.77
CA ARG A 110 -14.40 -13.50 -4.46
C ARG A 110 -15.06 -13.08 -5.77
N GLY A 111 -15.78 -11.94 -5.79
CA GLY A 111 -16.37 -11.38 -6.99
C GLY A 111 -15.33 -10.94 -8.05
N LEU A 112 -14.18 -10.45 -7.61
CA LEU A 112 -13.09 -10.01 -8.48
C LEU A 112 -12.13 -11.12 -8.90
N ARG A 113 -12.17 -12.30 -8.25
CA ARG A 113 -11.25 -13.43 -8.44
C ARG A 113 -10.97 -13.72 -9.91
N GLY A 114 -12.01 -13.98 -10.70
CA GLY A 114 -11.85 -14.41 -12.08
C GLY A 114 -11.09 -13.40 -12.94
N HIS A 115 -11.25 -12.10 -12.67
CA HIS A 115 -10.52 -11.05 -13.39
C HIS A 115 -9.00 -11.15 -13.14
N TYR A 116 -8.60 -11.29 -11.87
CA TYR A 116 -7.19 -11.38 -11.48
C TYR A 116 -6.56 -12.73 -11.84
N GLU A 117 -7.30 -13.83 -11.71
CA GLU A 117 -6.84 -15.16 -12.13
C GLU A 117 -6.52 -15.19 -13.62
N ASP A 118 -7.37 -14.61 -14.47
CA ASP A 118 -7.13 -14.58 -15.91
C ASP A 118 -6.09 -13.53 -16.31
N HIS A 119 -6.07 -12.36 -15.67
CA HIS A 119 -5.09 -11.32 -15.96
C HIS A 119 -3.66 -11.78 -15.66
N HIS A 120 -3.45 -12.42 -14.51
CA HIS A 120 -2.13 -12.90 -14.08
C HIS A 120 -1.83 -14.35 -14.45
N ARG A 121 -2.84 -15.10 -14.93
CA ARG A 121 -2.78 -16.55 -15.16
C ARG A 121 -2.41 -17.33 -13.89
N ILE A 122 -3.09 -17.03 -12.80
CA ILE A 122 -2.87 -17.62 -11.48
C ILE A 122 -4.13 -18.34 -11.00
N VAL A 123 -4.01 -19.06 -9.89
CA VAL A 123 -5.14 -19.55 -9.10
C VAL A 123 -5.15 -18.83 -7.76
N LEU A 124 -6.32 -18.34 -7.35
CA LEU A 124 -6.54 -17.64 -6.08
C LEU A 124 -7.47 -18.45 -5.17
N PRO A 125 -6.91 -19.30 -4.29
CA PRO A 125 -7.66 -20.05 -3.30
C PRO A 125 -8.44 -19.16 -2.33
N ASP A 126 -9.49 -19.71 -1.71
CA ASP A 126 -10.34 -19.00 -0.75
C ASP A 126 -9.57 -18.51 0.49
N ASP A 127 -8.67 -19.34 1.02
CA ASP A 127 -7.85 -19.02 2.19
C ASP A 127 -6.88 -17.86 1.93
N THR A 128 -6.34 -17.78 0.71
CA THR A 128 -5.51 -16.66 0.25
C THR A 128 -6.28 -15.34 0.23
N LEU A 129 -7.54 -15.33 -0.25
CA LEU A 129 -8.36 -14.13 -0.22
C LEU A 129 -8.69 -13.68 1.21
N GLU A 130 -9.02 -14.64 2.08
CA GLU A 130 -9.24 -14.35 3.51
C GLU A 130 -7.99 -13.79 4.17
N HIS A 131 -6.82 -14.35 3.88
CA HIS A 131 -5.56 -13.88 4.42
C HIS A 131 -5.18 -12.50 3.89
N ALA A 132 -5.44 -12.21 2.62
CA ALA A 132 -5.21 -10.89 2.04
C ALA A 132 -6.04 -9.82 2.76
N ALA A 133 -7.35 -10.06 2.96
CA ALA A 133 -8.21 -9.13 3.68
C ALA A 133 -7.76 -8.92 5.13
N LYS A 134 -7.49 -10.01 5.86
CA LYS A 134 -7.06 -9.96 7.29
C LYS A 134 -5.72 -9.26 7.48
N LEU A 135 -4.72 -9.57 6.64
CA LEU A 135 -3.39 -8.98 6.76
C LEU A 135 -3.38 -7.52 6.30
N ALA A 136 -4.08 -7.20 5.21
CA ALA A 136 -4.17 -5.82 4.75
C ALA A 136 -4.90 -4.95 5.79
N ASP A 137 -5.96 -5.45 6.42
CA ASP A 137 -6.63 -4.71 7.51
C ASP A 137 -5.70 -4.45 8.71
N ARG A 138 -4.97 -5.48 9.14
CA ARG A 138 -4.14 -5.43 10.35
C ARG A 138 -2.84 -4.64 10.19
N TYR A 139 -2.23 -4.67 9.00
CA TYR A 139 -0.86 -4.17 8.82
C TYR A 139 -0.76 -2.94 7.89
N ILE A 140 -1.71 -2.72 6.98
CA ILE A 140 -1.70 -1.57 6.06
C ILE A 140 -2.75 -0.57 6.59
N THR A 141 -2.31 0.38 7.41
CA THR A 141 -3.20 1.30 8.17
C THR A 141 -3.51 2.62 7.47
N ASP A 142 -2.70 2.99 6.49
CA ASP A 142 -2.79 4.23 5.70
C ASP A 142 -3.86 4.18 4.60
N ARG A 143 -4.38 2.98 4.31
CA ARG A 143 -5.36 2.72 3.25
C ARG A 143 -6.60 2.00 3.78
N PHE A 144 -7.70 2.15 3.06
CA PHE A 144 -8.98 1.56 3.39
C PHE A 144 -9.22 0.25 2.60
N LEU A 145 -9.94 -0.68 3.22
CA LEU A 145 -10.51 -1.81 2.49
C LEU A 145 -11.57 -1.29 1.49
N PRO A 146 -11.84 -2.00 0.38
CA PRO A 146 -11.21 -3.26 -0.05
C PRO A 146 -9.91 -3.06 -0.85
N ASP A 147 -9.61 -1.81 -1.24
CA ASP A 147 -8.56 -1.41 -2.18
C ASP A 147 -7.18 -1.98 -1.81
N LYS A 148 -6.76 -1.79 -0.55
CA LYS A 148 -5.48 -2.33 -0.06
C LYS A 148 -5.36 -3.86 -0.15
N ALA A 149 -6.46 -4.60 -0.04
CA ALA A 149 -6.44 -6.06 -0.14
C ALA A 149 -6.39 -6.51 -1.60
N ILE A 150 -7.06 -5.77 -2.49
CA ILE A 150 -7.02 -5.98 -3.93
C ILE A 150 -5.58 -5.80 -4.45
N ASP A 151 -4.91 -4.72 -4.07
CA ASP A 151 -3.55 -4.46 -4.55
C ASP A 151 -2.54 -5.50 -4.07
N VAL A 152 -2.69 -6.02 -2.84
CA VAL A 152 -1.83 -7.09 -2.32
C VAL A 152 -1.98 -8.35 -3.17
N ILE A 153 -3.20 -8.70 -3.58
CA ILE A 153 -3.47 -9.83 -4.48
C ILE A 153 -2.90 -9.57 -5.87
N ASP A 154 -3.07 -8.35 -6.39
CA ASP A 154 -2.55 -7.95 -7.70
C ASP A 154 -1.03 -8.08 -7.76
N GLU A 155 -0.31 -7.56 -6.76
CA GLU A 155 1.15 -7.66 -6.72
C GLU A 155 1.63 -9.10 -6.49
N ALA A 156 0.96 -9.87 -5.63
CA ALA A 156 1.26 -11.28 -5.43
C ALA A 156 1.10 -12.07 -6.75
N GLY A 157 0.03 -11.80 -7.49
CA GLY A 157 -0.24 -12.37 -8.81
C GLY A 157 0.81 -12.01 -9.84
N ALA A 158 1.16 -10.73 -9.94
CA ALA A 158 2.20 -10.24 -10.84
C ALA A 158 3.56 -10.90 -10.54
N ARG A 159 3.92 -11.00 -9.26
CA ARG A 159 5.16 -11.64 -8.80
C ARG A 159 5.20 -13.13 -9.15
N ALA A 160 4.13 -13.88 -8.86
CA ALA A 160 4.06 -15.30 -9.18
C ALA A 160 4.16 -15.56 -10.69
N ARG A 161 3.52 -14.70 -11.50
CA ARG A 161 3.62 -14.75 -12.95
C ARG A 161 5.04 -14.52 -13.43
N ILE A 162 5.76 -13.51 -12.90
CA ILE A 162 7.16 -13.26 -13.26
C ILE A 162 8.04 -14.45 -12.86
N ALA A 163 7.85 -15.00 -11.65
CA ALA A 163 8.61 -16.17 -11.19
C ALA A 163 8.41 -17.39 -12.11
N SER A 164 7.20 -17.59 -12.64
CA SER A 164 6.90 -18.67 -13.59
C SER A 164 7.59 -18.53 -14.96
N GLN A 165 8.14 -17.35 -15.28
CA GLN A 165 8.89 -17.13 -16.53
C GLN A 165 10.36 -17.53 -16.43
N VAL A 166 10.87 -17.79 -15.23
CA VAL A 166 12.26 -18.19 -15.01
C VAL A 166 12.39 -19.69 -15.30
N PRO A 167 13.37 -20.13 -16.12
CA PRO A 167 13.63 -21.55 -16.36
C PRO A 167 13.97 -22.28 -15.05
N PRO A 168 13.67 -23.59 -14.93
CA PRO A 168 14.05 -24.36 -13.76
C PRO A 168 15.57 -24.34 -13.54
N PRO A 169 16.06 -24.38 -12.28
CA PRO A 169 17.49 -24.40 -11.96
C PRO A 169 18.25 -25.53 -12.66
N GLU A 170 17.58 -26.65 -12.94
CA GLU A 170 18.13 -27.78 -13.70
C GLU A 170 18.58 -27.37 -15.11
N VAL A 171 17.83 -26.50 -15.80
CA VAL A 171 18.16 -26.04 -17.15
C VAL A 171 19.36 -25.10 -17.11
N GLU A 172 19.48 -24.30 -16.06
CA GLU A 172 20.63 -23.42 -15.84
C GLU A 172 21.90 -24.23 -15.54
N GLY A 173 21.82 -25.22 -14.64
CA GLY A 173 22.95 -26.13 -14.35
C GLY A 173 23.41 -26.93 -15.57
N LEU A 174 22.50 -27.35 -16.46
CA LEU A 174 22.87 -28.00 -17.72
C LEU A 174 23.61 -27.04 -18.68
N LYS A 175 23.26 -25.75 -18.69
CA LYS A 175 23.96 -24.75 -19.50
C LYS A 175 25.38 -24.50 -18.98
N ASP A 176 25.56 -24.49 -17.66
CA ASP A 176 26.87 -24.36 -17.04
C ASP A 176 27.77 -25.56 -17.41
N GLN A 177 27.23 -26.77 -17.34
CA GLN A 177 27.93 -27.98 -17.78
C GLN A 177 28.28 -27.94 -19.28
N LEU A 178 27.38 -27.46 -20.12
CA LEU A 178 27.65 -27.27 -21.55
C LEU A 178 28.79 -26.27 -21.79
N ALA A 179 28.85 -25.19 -21.01
CA ALA A 179 29.92 -24.21 -21.09
C ALA A 179 31.27 -24.80 -20.69
N GLU A 180 31.31 -25.63 -19.63
CA GLU A 180 32.51 -26.34 -19.21
C GLU A 180 33.01 -27.33 -20.28
N ILE A 181 32.09 -28.09 -20.90
CA ILE A 181 32.41 -29.00 -22.01
C ILE A 181 32.98 -28.20 -23.20
N GLY A 182 32.41 -27.03 -23.49
CA GLY A 182 32.89 -26.12 -24.54
C GLY A 182 34.34 -25.67 -24.31
N GLN A 183 34.67 -25.26 -23.09
CA GLN A 183 36.05 -24.89 -22.72
C GLN A 183 37.02 -26.06 -22.82
N ARG A 184 36.62 -27.24 -22.33
CA ARG A 184 37.42 -28.47 -22.42
C ARG A 184 37.68 -28.87 -23.88
N LYS A 185 36.69 -28.68 -24.76
CA LYS A 185 36.80 -28.96 -26.20
C LYS A 185 37.79 -28.00 -26.87
N GLU A 186 37.71 -26.70 -26.58
CA GLU A 186 38.67 -25.71 -27.10
C GLU A 186 40.10 -25.99 -26.65
N ALA A 187 40.29 -26.38 -25.37
CA ALA A 187 41.60 -26.80 -24.86
C ALA A 187 42.15 -28.02 -25.62
N ALA A 188 41.35 -29.07 -25.81
CA ALA A 188 41.74 -30.26 -26.55
C ALA A 188 42.10 -29.97 -28.03
N ILE A 189 41.40 -29.03 -28.67
CA ILE A 189 41.74 -28.56 -30.02
C ILE A 189 43.09 -27.83 -30.02
N GLY A 190 43.35 -26.97 -29.02
CA GLY A 190 44.62 -26.27 -28.85
C GLY A 190 45.81 -27.22 -28.66
N ASP A 191 45.58 -28.30 -27.93
CA ASP A 191 46.57 -29.35 -27.66
C ASP A 191 46.72 -30.37 -28.83
N GLN A 192 45.97 -30.18 -29.92
CA GLN A 192 45.92 -31.10 -31.08
C GLN A 192 45.43 -32.52 -30.75
N ASP A 193 44.74 -32.70 -29.62
CA ASP A 193 44.08 -33.95 -29.24
C ASP A 193 42.72 -34.06 -29.94
N PHE A 194 42.76 -34.43 -31.22
CA PHE A 194 41.57 -34.50 -32.08
C PHE A 194 40.59 -35.61 -31.67
N GLU A 195 41.06 -36.67 -31.01
CA GLU A 195 40.21 -37.77 -30.53
C GLU A 195 39.39 -37.28 -29.34
N ARG A 196 40.02 -36.65 -28.35
CA ARG A 196 39.33 -36.06 -27.20
C ARG A 196 38.40 -34.92 -27.59
N ALA A 197 38.79 -34.10 -28.54
CA ALA A 197 37.94 -33.03 -29.08
C ALA A 197 36.68 -33.59 -29.79
N ALA A 198 36.79 -34.75 -30.45
CA ALA A 198 35.64 -35.40 -31.08
C ALA A 198 34.65 -35.95 -30.04
N GLU A 199 35.15 -36.61 -28.98
CA GLU A 199 34.31 -37.07 -27.85
C GLU A 199 33.54 -35.91 -27.19
N LEU A 200 34.24 -34.82 -26.89
CA LEU A 200 33.65 -33.63 -26.24
C LEU A 200 32.64 -32.93 -27.14
N ARG A 201 32.84 -32.95 -28.47
CA ARG A 201 31.86 -32.42 -29.43
C ARG A 201 30.58 -33.27 -29.45
N ASP A 202 30.72 -34.58 -29.37
CA ASP A 202 29.56 -35.47 -29.33
C ASP A 202 28.81 -35.34 -27.99
N GLU A 203 29.53 -35.19 -26.88
CA GLU A 203 28.97 -34.86 -25.55
C GLU A 203 28.23 -33.51 -25.56
N GLU A 204 28.85 -32.46 -26.09
CA GLU A 204 28.23 -31.13 -26.28
C GLU A 204 26.92 -31.20 -27.08
N ARG A 205 26.90 -32.03 -28.14
CA ARG A 205 25.72 -32.23 -28.97
C ARG A 205 24.59 -32.91 -28.20
N GLU A 206 24.89 -33.91 -27.37
CA GLU A 206 23.90 -34.57 -26.54
C GLU A 206 23.36 -33.65 -25.43
N PHE A 207 24.23 -32.90 -24.75
CA PHE A 207 23.81 -31.90 -23.77
C PHE A 207 22.96 -30.79 -24.39
N SER A 208 23.32 -30.30 -25.58
CA SER A 208 22.53 -29.30 -26.30
C SER A 208 21.13 -29.82 -26.67
N LYS A 209 21.01 -31.09 -27.10
CA LYS A 209 19.72 -31.74 -27.34
C LYS A 209 18.90 -31.87 -26.05
N LEU A 210 19.54 -32.26 -24.95
CA LEU A 210 18.88 -32.41 -23.65
C LEU A 210 18.33 -31.08 -23.14
N ILE A 211 19.12 -30.01 -23.18
CA ILE A 211 18.70 -28.65 -22.82
C ILE A 211 17.51 -28.22 -23.68
N ARG A 212 17.57 -28.42 -25.00
CA ARG A 212 16.47 -28.07 -25.90
C ARG A 212 15.20 -28.86 -25.61
N ALA A 213 15.32 -30.15 -25.34
CA ALA A 213 14.18 -31.00 -24.98
C ALA A 213 13.55 -30.55 -23.64
N ARG A 214 14.38 -30.25 -22.63
CA ARG A 214 13.93 -29.77 -21.32
C ARG A 214 13.29 -28.38 -21.39
N GLN A 215 13.87 -27.46 -22.15
CA GLN A 215 13.29 -26.13 -22.40
C GLN A 215 11.93 -26.25 -23.07
N LYS A 216 11.81 -27.11 -24.09
CA LYS A 216 10.53 -27.30 -24.79
C LYS A 216 9.47 -27.91 -23.88
N ALA A 217 9.83 -28.92 -23.08
CA ALA A 217 8.92 -29.52 -22.11
C ALA A 217 8.44 -28.48 -21.07
N TRP A 218 9.37 -27.66 -20.55
CA TRP A 218 9.03 -26.58 -19.63
C TRP A 218 8.14 -25.51 -20.28
N GLU A 219 8.37 -25.13 -21.54
CA GLU A 219 7.51 -24.18 -22.24
C GLU A 219 6.09 -24.71 -22.45
N GLU A 220 5.93 -26.02 -22.69
CA GLU A 220 4.64 -26.69 -22.80
C GLU A 220 3.92 -26.76 -21.45
N GLU A 221 4.64 -27.13 -20.40
CA GLU A 221 4.12 -27.15 -19.02
C GLU A 221 3.70 -25.75 -18.55
N ARG A 222 4.54 -24.73 -18.78
CA ARG A 222 4.27 -23.32 -18.46
C ARG A 222 3.02 -22.78 -19.13
N LYS A 223 2.66 -23.26 -20.33
CA LYS A 223 1.44 -22.79 -21.03
C LYS A 223 0.16 -23.27 -20.33
N GLN A 224 0.23 -24.40 -19.62
CA GLN A 224 -0.91 -25.01 -18.94
C GLN A 224 -0.90 -24.73 -17.44
N HIS A 225 0.26 -24.45 -16.86
CA HIS A 225 0.42 -24.21 -15.44
C HIS A 225 -0.02 -22.79 -15.05
N ARG A 226 -0.99 -22.71 -14.14
CA ARG A 226 -1.33 -21.48 -13.42
C ARG A 226 -0.80 -21.63 -11.99
N PRO A 227 0.20 -20.83 -11.56
CA PRO A 227 0.68 -20.93 -10.19
C PRO A 227 -0.42 -20.53 -9.21
N GLU A 228 -0.51 -21.29 -8.13
CA GLU A 228 -1.43 -21.03 -7.04
C GLU A 228 -0.79 -20.04 -6.06
N ILE A 229 -1.52 -18.98 -5.71
CA ILE A 229 -1.04 -18.00 -4.74
C ILE A 229 -1.32 -18.52 -3.34
N SER A 230 -0.27 -18.67 -2.55
CA SER A 230 -0.37 -19.10 -1.16
C SER A 230 -0.58 -17.93 -0.20
N PRO A 231 -1.06 -18.18 1.02
CA PRO A 231 -1.07 -17.18 2.08
C PRO A 231 0.30 -16.57 2.39
N ASP A 232 1.38 -17.35 2.22
CA ASP A 232 2.76 -16.89 2.46
C ASP A 232 3.19 -15.87 1.38
N ASP A 233 2.66 -15.95 0.16
CA ASP A 233 2.92 -14.97 -0.90
C ASP A 233 2.27 -13.62 -0.57
N VAL A 234 1.03 -13.64 -0.09
CA VAL A 234 0.31 -12.46 0.39
C VAL A 234 1.06 -11.84 1.57
N ALA A 235 1.48 -12.65 2.55
CA ALA A 235 2.28 -12.17 3.67
C ALA A 235 3.58 -11.53 3.18
N PHE A 236 4.29 -12.14 2.24
CA PHE A 236 5.51 -11.55 1.68
C PHE A 236 5.27 -10.14 1.11
N ILE A 237 4.17 -9.92 0.36
CA ILE A 237 3.83 -8.60 -0.19
C ILE A 237 3.54 -7.59 0.92
N VAL A 238 2.69 -7.95 1.89
CA VAL A 238 2.37 -7.08 3.03
C VAL A 238 3.63 -6.73 3.83
N SER A 239 4.55 -7.69 4.00
CA SER A 239 5.82 -7.47 4.66
C SER A 239 6.68 -6.45 3.94
N ARG A 240 6.75 -6.58 2.61
CA ARG A 240 7.52 -5.69 1.76
C ARG A 240 6.97 -4.27 1.78
N TRP A 241 5.65 -4.11 1.77
CA TRP A 241 4.99 -2.80 1.81
C TRP A 241 5.18 -2.09 3.13
N THR A 242 5.02 -2.82 4.22
CA THR A 242 5.00 -2.26 5.58
C THR A 242 6.37 -2.25 6.24
N GLY A 243 7.34 -3.00 5.70
CA GLY A 243 8.61 -3.30 6.37
C GLY A 243 8.48 -4.30 7.53
N ILE A 244 7.26 -4.74 7.87
CA ILE A 244 6.99 -5.59 9.04
C ILE A 244 7.03 -7.06 8.62
N PRO A 245 7.92 -7.91 9.17
CA PRO A 245 7.91 -9.34 8.88
C PRO A 245 6.59 -9.99 9.30
N VAL A 246 5.78 -10.42 8.32
CA VAL A 246 4.47 -11.07 8.55
C VAL A 246 4.48 -12.58 8.28
N THR A 247 5.65 -13.17 7.95
CA THR A 247 5.76 -14.62 7.72
C THR A 247 5.49 -15.42 9.00
N ARG A 248 4.44 -16.27 8.94
CA ARG A 248 3.96 -17.22 9.97
C ARG A 248 3.68 -16.65 11.37
N ILE A 249 2.90 -15.59 11.41
CA ILE A 249 2.44 -14.91 12.64
C ILE A 249 1.60 -15.76 13.61
N GLY A 250 1.01 -16.89 13.19
CA GLY A 250 0.11 -17.66 14.07
C GLY A 250 0.77 -18.17 15.36
N GLN A 251 2.04 -18.59 15.28
CA GLN A 251 2.79 -19.10 16.44
C GLN A 251 3.95 -18.17 16.81
N THR A 252 4.74 -17.67 15.85
CA THR A 252 5.96 -16.90 16.18
C THR A 252 5.71 -15.47 16.63
N GLU A 253 4.66 -14.75 16.19
CA GLU A 253 4.41 -13.38 16.68
C GLU A 253 3.94 -13.42 18.14
N SER A 254 3.02 -14.33 18.46
CA SER A 254 2.56 -14.55 19.83
C SER A 254 3.72 -14.99 20.73
N ASP A 255 4.53 -15.95 20.28
CA ASP A 255 5.71 -16.40 21.03
C ASP A 255 6.75 -15.29 21.19
N ARG A 256 7.02 -14.52 20.13
CA ARG A 256 7.94 -13.36 20.18
C ARG A 256 7.43 -12.29 21.14
N LEU A 257 6.12 -12.01 21.15
CA LEU A 257 5.50 -11.09 22.10
C LEU A 257 5.52 -11.61 23.54
N VAL A 258 5.45 -12.93 23.75
CA VAL A 258 5.62 -13.56 25.07
C VAL A 258 7.03 -13.29 25.61
N HIS A 259 8.04 -13.32 24.74
CA HIS A 259 9.45 -13.05 25.08
C HIS A 259 9.89 -11.58 24.88
N MET A 260 8.93 -10.66 24.74
CA MET A 260 9.23 -9.25 24.46
C MET A 260 10.09 -8.60 25.55
N GLU A 261 9.81 -8.90 26.82
CA GLU A 261 10.62 -8.40 27.93
C GLU A 261 12.08 -8.86 27.83
N ASP A 262 12.32 -10.15 27.53
CA ASP A 262 13.66 -10.73 27.39
C ASP A 262 14.41 -10.12 26.21
N ASP A 263 13.74 -9.92 25.08
CA ASP A 263 14.32 -9.30 23.89
C ASP A 263 14.70 -7.84 24.12
N LEU A 264 13.84 -7.05 24.78
CA LEU A 264 14.15 -5.67 25.13
C LEU A 264 15.33 -5.59 26.11
N HIS A 265 15.44 -6.53 27.06
CA HIS A 265 16.55 -6.59 28.01
C HIS A 265 17.91 -6.90 27.39
N LYS A 266 17.97 -7.44 26.16
CA LYS A 266 19.25 -7.59 25.43
C LYS A 266 19.92 -6.25 25.14
N ARG A 267 19.12 -5.18 25.02
CA ARG A 267 19.57 -3.83 24.67
C ARG A 267 19.39 -2.84 25.82
N ILE A 268 18.34 -2.98 26.63
CA ILE A 268 18.01 -2.09 27.74
C ILE A 268 18.42 -2.71 29.07
N VAL A 269 19.37 -2.05 29.74
CA VAL A 269 19.84 -2.45 31.08
C VAL A 269 18.96 -1.79 32.15
N GLY A 270 18.36 -2.60 33.03
CA GLY A 270 17.46 -2.13 34.07
C GLY A 270 16.04 -1.80 33.54
N GLN A 271 15.35 -0.83 34.15
CA GLN A 271 14.01 -0.37 33.75
C GLN A 271 12.91 -1.46 33.70
N GLN A 272 12.99 -2.49 34.55
CA GLN A 272 12.06 -3.63 34.58
C GLN A 272 10.59 -3.19 34.50
N ASP A 273 10.17 -2.29 35.39
CA ASP A 273 8.77 -1.83 35.47
C ASP A 273 8.28 -1.15 34.18
N ALA A 274 9.16 -0.40 33.51
CA ALA A 274 8.84 0.28 32.26
C ALA A 274 8.68 -0.72 31.11
N ILE A 275 9.60 -1.68 31.02
CA ILE A 275 9.59 -2.74 30.00
C ILE A 275 8.34 -3.62 30.16
N GLU A 276 8.01 -4.03 31.38
CA GLU A 276 6.80 -4.82 31.65
C GLU A 276 5.51 -4.05 31.31
N ALA A 277 5.44 -2.76 31.66
CA ALA A 277 4.27 -1.92 31.38
C ALA A 277 4.05 -1.77 29.87
N VAL A 278 5.12 -1.52 29.12
CA VAL A 278 5.09 -1.38 27.66
C VAL A 278 4.72 -2.70 26.98
N SER A 279 5.41 -3.79 27.34
CA SER A 279 5.20 -5.12 26.75
C SER A 279 3.77 -5.61 26.98
N ARG A 280 3.21 -5.39 28.18
CA ARG A 280 1.82 -5.72 28.49
C ARG A 280 0.81 -4.92 27.64
N ALA A 281 1.06 -3.63 27.42
CA ALA A 281 0.17 -2.80 26.62
C ALA A 281 0.19 -3.20 25.13
N ILE A 282 1.39 -3.47 24.60
CA ILE A 282 1.58 -3.93 23.22
C ILE A 282 0.93 -5.29 23.00
N ARG A 283 1.14 -6.26 23.91
CA ARG A 283 0.49 -7.58 23.86
C ARG A 283 -1.03 -7.46 23.79
N ARG A 284 -1.65 -6.63 24.64
CA ARG A 284 -3.11 -6.39 24.60
C ARG A 284 -3.56 -5.81 23.25
N SER A 285 -2.82 -4.84 22.71
CA SER A 285 -3.16 -4.27 21.40
C SER A 285 -3.03 -5.29 20.28
N ARG A 286 -1.98 -6.13 20.29
CA ARG A 286 -1.73 -7.12 19.25
C ARG A 286 -2.66 -8.32 19.33
N ALA A 287 -3.20 -8.62 20.52
CA ALA A 287 -4.24 -9.63 20.74
C ALA A 287 -5.66 -9.19 20.31
N GLY A 288 -5.81 -8.00 19.71
CA GLY A 288 -7.12 -7.49 19.26
C GLY A 288 -8.03 -7.01 20.40
N LEU A 289 -7.51 -6.88 21.62
CA LEU A 289 -8.28 -6.45 22.80
C LEU A 289 -8.35 -4.91 22.95
N LYS A 290 -8.07 -4.17 21.88
CA LYS A 290 -7.99 -2.70 21.88
C LYS A 290 -8.88 -2.10 20.80
N ASP A 291 -9.43 -0.93 21.09
CA ASP A 291 -10.08 -0.06 20.11
C ASP A 291 -9.16 0.23 18.90
N PRO A 292 -9.57 -0.09 17.66
CA PRO A 292 -8.82 0.20 16.44
C PRO A 292 -8.54 1.70 16.23
N ARG A 293 -9.36 2.60 16.78
CA ARG A 293 -9.20 4.05 16.64
C ARG A 293 -8.10 4.66 17.51
N ARG A 294 -7.33 3.84 18.22
CA ARG A 294 -6.28 4.28 19.15
C ARG A 294 -4.89 3.78 18.73
N PRO A 295 -3.79 4.45 19.11
CA PRO A 295 -2.42 3.96 18.85
C PRO A 295 -2.12 2.63 19.56
N ILE A 296 -1.21 1.80 19.02
CA ILE A 296 -0.80 0.49 19.60
C ILE A 296 -0.46 0.62 21.09
N GLY A 297 0.23 1.69 21.49
CA GLY A 297 0.52 2.02 22.88
C GLY A 297 0.64 3.52 23.11
N SER A 298 -0.12 4.01 24.09
CA SER A 298 0.00 5.31 24.78
C SER A 298 1.04 5.32 25.90
N PHE A 299 2.27 5.84 25.73
CA PHE A 299 3.28 5.81 26.79
C PHE A 299 3.83 7.19 27.15
N ILE A 300 4.09 7.40 28.45
CA ILE A 300 4.80 8.56 28.98
C ILE A 300 6.01 8.04 29.76
N PHE A 301 7.21 8.33 29.26
CA PHE A 301 8.46 7.95 29.94
C PHE A 301 8.97 9.11 30.82
N SER A 302 8.84 8.95 32.14
CA SER A 302 9.33 9.92 33.13
C SER A 302 10.75 9.60 33.59
N GLY A 303 11.54 10.64 33.91
CA GLY A 303 12.95 10.51 34.37
C GLY A 303 13.89 11.60 33.83
N PRO A 304 15.12 11.74 34.34
CA PRO A 304 16.09 12.69 33.81
C PRO A 304 16.61 12.28 32.43
N THR A 305 17.25 13.20 31.72
CA THR A 305 17.91 12.92 30.43
C THR A 305 19.03 11.90 30.63
N GLY A 306 19.18 10.98 29.67
CA GLY A 306 20.24 9.95 29.71
C GLY A 306 19.89 8.67 30.46
N VAL A 307 18.70 8.55 31.07
CA VAL A 307 18.27 7.29 31.73
C VAL A 307 17.87 6.17 30.77
N GLY A 308 17.82 6.44 29.46
CA GLY A 308 17.51 5.45 28.43
C GLY A 308 16.09 5.50 27.85
N LYS A 309 15.35 6.61 28.02
CA LYS A 309 13.98 6.76 27.44
C LYS A 309 13.96 6.62 25.92
N THR A 310 14.83 7.37 25.26
CA THR A 310 14.99 7.35 23.80
C THR A 310 15.50 6.00 23.32
N GLU A 311 16.35 5.36 24.11
CA GLU A 311 16.89 4.03 23.78
C GLU A 311 15.81 2.96 23.87
N LEU A 312 14.92 3.02 24.87
CA LEU A 312 13.76 2.15 24.96
C LEU A 312 12.83 2.35 23.77
N ALA A 313 12.61 3.59 23.31
CA ALA A 313 11.82 3.86 22.11
C ALA A 313 12.46 3.26 20.83
N ARG A 314 13.79 3.33 20.69
CA ARG A 314 14.53 2.70 19.58
C ARG A 314 14.48 1.17 19.64
N ALA A 315 14.66 0.58 20.82
CA ALA A 315 14.56 -0.86 21.02
C ALA A 315 13.14 -1.39 20.71
N LEU A 316 12.11 -0.60 21.06
CA LEU A 316 10.74 -0.90 20.69
C LEU A 316 10.51 -0.81 19.18
N ALA A 317 11.07 0.20 18.51
CA ALA A 317 10.98 0.33 17.05
C ALA A 317 11.61 -0.90 16.36
N GLU A 318 12.82 -1.27 16.77
CA GLU A 318 13.51 -2.46 16.25
C GLU A 318 12.74 -3.75 16.54
N PHE A 319 12.20 -3.91 17.75
CA PHE A 319 11.43 -5.11 18.10
C PHE A 319 10.13 -5.23 17.29
N LEU A 320 9.40 -4.13 17.14
CA LEU A 320 8.08 -4.13 16.50
C LEU A 320 8.14 -4.07 14.97
N PHE A 321 9.10 -3.35 14.41
CA PHE A 321 9.18 -3.01 12.99
C PHE A 321 10.44 -3.54 12.32
N ALA A 322 11.31 -4.26 13.04
CA ALA A 322 12.62 -4.72 12.55
C ALA A 322 13.53 -3.58 12.05
N ASP A 323 13.22 -2.34 12.43
CA ASP A 323 13.95 -1.14 12.04
C ASP A 323 14.02 -0.18 13.23
N SER A 324 15.24 0.13 13.68
CA SER A 324 15.47 1.08 14.77
C SER A 324 15.22 2.54 14.37
N GLU A 325 15.19 2.83 13.07
CA GLU A 325 14.93 4.15 12.49
C GLU A 325 13.44 4.35 12.15
N ALA A 326 12.59 3.33 12.35
CA ALA A 326 11.12 3.45 12.35
C ALA A 326 10.62 4.18 13.62
N LEU A 327 11.27 5.29 13.96
CA LEU A 327 11.04 6.14 15.12
C LEU A 327 10.98 7.60 14.66
N ILE A 328 9.80 8.20 14.79
CA ILE A 328 9.63 9.64 14.59
C ILE A 328 9.89 10.34 15.91
N ARG A 329 10.95 11.14 15.96
CA ARG A 329 11.33 11.91 17.12
C ARG A 329 10.86 13.35 16.96
N VAL A 330 10.11 13.83 17.96
CA VAL A 330 9.67 15.21 18.02
C VAL A 330 10.24 15.85 19.28
N ASP A 331 11.10 16.85 19.12
CA ASP A 331 11.70 17.60 20.23
C ASP A 331 10.76 18.72 20.68
N MET A 332 10.15 18.61 21.86
CA MET A 332 9.24 19.62 22.40
C MET A 332 9.92 20.94 22.76
N SER A 333 11.25 20.97 22.84
CA SER A 333 12.02 22.21 23.01
C SER A 333 11.80 23.15 21.83
N GLU A 334 11.56 22.62 20.63
CA GLU A 334 11.25 23.39 19.43
C GLU A 334 9.81 23.95 19.43
N TYR A 335 8.94 23.41 20.30
CA TYR A 335 7.51 23.70 20.33
C TYR A 335 7.06 24.48 21.58
N MET A 336 8.00 25.03 22.35
CA MET A 336 7.66 25.86 23.52
C MET A 336 6.98 27.18 23.15
N GLU A 337 7.24 27.69 21.95
CA GLU A 337 6.61 28.92 21.46
C GLU A 337 5.23 28.64 20.85
N LYS A 338 4.26 29.51 21.15
CA LYS A 338 2.85 29.38 20.73
C LYS A 338 2.67 29.26 19.20
N PHE A 339 3.61 29.78 18.42
CA PHE A 339 3.59 29.74 16.96
C PHE A 339 4.36 28.57 16.35
N SER A 340 5.12 27.81 17.14
CA SER A 340 5.84 26.61 16.65
C SER A 340 4.92 25.39 16.57
N VAL A 341 3.88 25.34 17.41
CA VAL A 341 2.89 24.23 17.45
C VAL A 341 2.18 24.01 16.10
N SER A 342 2.03 25.08 15.30
CA SER A 342 1.46 24.97 13.95
C SER A 342 2.35 24.21 12.97
N ARG A 343 3.66 24.11 13.21
CA ARG A 343 4.54 23.23 12.39
C ARG A 343 4.30 21.74 12.69
N LEU A 344 3.83 21.44 13.89
CA LEU A 344 3.61 20.08 14.37
C LEU A 344 2.27 19.51 13.89
N ILE A 345 1.22 20.31 14.00
CA ILE A 345 -0.19 19.91 13.75
C ILE A 345 -0.65 20.34 12.35
N GLY A 346 0.00 21.34 11.75
CA GLY A 346 -0.46 22.07 10.57
C GLY A 346 -0.86 23.51 10.93
N ALA A 347 -0.82 24.43 9.96
CA ALA A 347 -1.25 25.81 10.22
C ALA A 347 -2.73 25.85 10.66
N PRO A 348 -3.20 26.90 11.37
CA PRO A 348 -4.62 27.09 11.62
C PRO A 348 -5.37 27.45 10.31
N PRO A 349 -6.69 27.19 10.21
CA PRO A 349 -7.47 27.53 9.03
C PRO A 349 -7.32 29.00 8.65
N GLY A 350 -6.86 29.28 7.41
CA GLY A 350 -6.67 30.64 6.89
C GLY A 350 -5.22 31.15 6.85
N TYR A 351 -4.23 30.36 7.29
CA TYR A 351 -2.80 30.67 7.16
C TYR A 351 -2.14 29.86 6.02
N VAL A 352 -1.14 30.45 5.38
CA VAL A 352 -0.30 29.77 4.36
C VAL A 352 0.37 28.54 5.01
N GLY A 353 0.24 27.37 4.40
CA GLY A 353 0.70 26.08 4.96
C GLY A 353 -0.37 25.29 5.73
N TYR A 354 -1.64 25.70 5.70
CA TYR A 354 -2.77 24.91 6.24
C TYR A 354 -2.95 23.55 5.53
N GLU A 355 -2.58 23.49 4.25
CA GLU A 355 -2.67 22.26 3.44
C GLU A 355 -1.45 21.35 3.57
N ASP A 356 -0.34 21.85 4.13
CA ASP A 356 0.80 21.02 4.50
C ASP A 356 0.46 20.32 5.82
N SER A 357 0.24 19.00 5.72
CA SER A 357 0.15 18.12 6.89
C SER A 357 1.41 18.28 7.73
N GLY A 358 1.25 18.73 8.98
CA GLY A 358 2.35 18.87 9.94
C GLY A 358 3.09 17.54 10.14
N ALA A 359 4.27 17.59 10.76
CA ALA A 359 5.11 16.41 10.93
C ALA A 359 4.40 15.20 11.59
N LEU A 360 3.35 15.44 12.39
CA LEU A 360 2.56 14.40 13.04
C LEU A 360 1.53 13.69 12.13
N THR A 361 1.04 14.34 11.07
CA THR A 361 -0.07 13.80 10.25
C THR A 361 0.39 12.79 9.20
N LYS A 362 1.70 12.51 9.10
CA LYS A 362 2.32 11.63 8.09
C LYS A 362 2.99 10.37 8.68
N ALA A 363 2.67 10.00 9.91
CA ALA A 363 3.50 9.12 10.75
C ALA A 363 2.86 7.76 11.07
N ASP A 364 3.30 6.68 10.41
CA ASP A 364 2.97 5.27 10.73
C ASP A 364 4.13 4.55 11.47
N CYS A 365 4.71 5.19 12.50
CA CYS A 365 5.90 4.71 13.22
C CYS A 365 5.78 4.84 14.74
N VAL A 366 6.76 4.32 15.51
CA VAL A 366 6.90 4.66 16.92
C VAL A 366 7.12 6.17 17.03
N MET A 367 6.36 6.85 17.89
CA MET A 367 6.53 8.28 18.11
C MET A 367 7.12 8.53 19.49
N SER A 368 8.29 9.17 19.52
CA SER A 368 8.93 9.62 20.77
C SER A 368 8.85 11.13 20.86
N ILE A 369 8.09 11.61 21.83
CA ILE A 369 7.95 13.03 22.17
C ILE A 369 8.83 13.31 23.38
N GLU A 370 9.87 14.13 23.21
CA GLU A 370 10.81 14.45 24.27
C GLU A 370 10.52 15.84 24.84
N SER A 371 10.28 15.93 26.14
CA SER A 371 10.11 17.20 26.85
C SER A 371 11.45 17.92 27.06
N PRO A 372 11.48 19.27 27.15
CA PRO A 372 12.70 20.00 27.46
C PRO A 372 13.32 19.50 28.77
N SER A 373 14.65 19.49 28.82
CA SER A 373 15.37 19.26 30.08
C SER A 373 15.12 20.44 31.01
N PHE A 374 14.28 20.26 32.03
CA PHE A 374 14.23 21.20 33.16
C PHE A 374 15.56 21.08 33.91
N ARG A 375 16.47 22.04 33.68
CA ARG A 375 17.68 22.23 34.49
C ARG A 375 17.34 22.97 35.77
#